data_AF-A0A5R2MWM4-F1
#
_entry.id   AF-A0A5R2MWM4-F1
#
_cell.length_a   1.000
_cell.length_b   1.000
_cell.length_c   1.000
_cell.angle_alpha   90.00
_cell.angle_beta   90.00
_cell.angle_gamma   90.00
#
_symmetry.space_group_name_H-M   'P 1'
#
loop_
_entity.id
_entity.type
_entity.pdbx_description
1 polymer ?
#
loop_
_entity_poly.entity_id
_entity_poly.type
_entity_poly.pdbx_seq_one_letter_code
_entity_poly.pdbx_strand_id
1 'polypeptide(L)' 'RIRIAFNVRLAPPEAVADLPIDHFDGLDSFDDLPRDGRCVRDMWF' A
#
# COMPACT_ATOMS: atom_id res chain seq x y z
N ARG A 1 -15.93 7.00 7.88
CA ARG A 1 -14.83 6.01 7.88
C ARG A 1 -13.55 6.75 8.23
N ILE A 2 -12.82 6.33 9.27
CA ILE A 2 -11.58 6.99 9.70
C ILE A 2 -10.44 6.44 8.83
N ARG A 3 -9.67 7.32 8.18
CA ARG A 3 -8.43 6.93 7.47
C ARG A 3 -7.28 7.08 8.44
N ILE A 4 -6.60 5.97 8.74
CA ILE A 4 -5.46 5.92 9.66
C ILE A 4 -4.34 5.17 8.95
N ALA A 5 -3.12 5.68 9.09
CA ALA A 5 -1.91 4.99 8.68
C ALA A 5 -1.20 4.43 9.92
N PHE A 6 -0.68 3.21 9.82
CA PHE A 6 0.13 2.57 10.85
C PHE A 6 1.32 1.85 10.20
N ASN A 7 2.41 1.69 10.96
CA ASN A 7 3.61 1.05 10.47
C ASN A 7 3.54 -0.48 10.64
N VAL A 8 3.83 -1.24 9.58
CA VAL A 8 3.76 -2.72 9.59
C VAL A 8 5.12 -3.39 9.38
N ARG A 9 6.24 -2.65 9.43
CA ARG A 9 7.57 -3.19 9.06
C ARG A 9 8.10 -4.31 9.95
N LEU A 10 7.52 -4.50 11.14
CA LEU A 10 7.89 -5.57 12.07
C LEU A 10 6.90 -6.74 12.07
N ALA A 11 5.84 -6.68 11.26
CA ALA A 11 4.91 -7.79 11.13
C ALA A 11 5.54 -8.94 10.32
N PRO A 12 5.15 -10.20 10.59
CA PRO A 12 5.50 -11.31 9.72
C PRO A 12 5.07 -11.04 8.27
N PRO A 13 5.90 -11.35 7.25
CA PRO A 13 5.58 -11.05 5.85
C PRO A 13 4.22 -11.60 5.40
N GLU A 14 3.88 -12.83 5.79
CA GLU A 14 2.62 -13.49 5.47
C GLU A 14 1.39 -12.73 6.02
N ALA A 15 1.55 -11.96 7.09
CA ALA A 15 0.47 -11.16 7.68
C ALA A 15 0.20 -9.87 6.88
N VAL A 16 1.15 -9.41 6.06
CA VAL A 16 1.04 -8.17 5.28
C VAL A 16 0.97 -8.40 3.77
N ALA A 17 1.24 -9.62 3.31
CA ALA A 17 1.40 -9.95 1.90
C ALA A 17 0.16 -9.63 1.03
N ASP A 18 -1.05 -9.80 1.57
CA ASP A 18 -2.32 -9.56 0.86
C ASP A 18 -2.87 -8.14 1.03
N LEU A 19 -2.16 -7.26 1.74
CA LEU A 19 -2.58 -5.88 1.88
C LEU A 19 -2.59 -5.21 0.49
N PRO A 20 -3.70 -4.56 0.10
CA PRO A 20 -3.78 -3.90 -1.19
C PRO A 20 -2.84 -2.69 -1.25
N ILE A 21 -2.28 -2.45 -2.44
CA ILE A 21 -1.57 -1.21 -2.73
C ILE A 21 -2.55 -0.18 -3.28
N ASP A 22 -2.47 1.02 -2.72
CA ASP A 22 -3.16 2.20 -3.22
C ASP A 22 -2.11 3.16 -3.76
N HIS A 23 -2.30 3.62 -4.99
CA HIS A 23 -1.33 4.45 -5.68
C HIS A 23 -1.71 5.90 -5.53
N PHE A 24 -0.71 6.77 -5.40
CA PHE A 24 -0.90 8.21 -5.44
C PHE A 24 0.36 8.86 -6.02
N ASP A 25 0.23 10.06 -6.56
CA ASP A 25 1.38 10.84 -7.02
C ASP A 25 2.11 11.47 -5.82
N GLY A 26 3.21 10.85 -5.37
CA GLY A 26 4.00 11.36 -4.25
C GLY A 26 4.94 12.53 -4.56
N LEU A 27 4.98 13.04 -5.80
CA LEU A 27 5.96 14.05 -6.21
C LEU A 27 5.38 15.48 -6.26
N ASP A 28 4.22 15.65 -6.90
CA ASP A 28 3.67 16.99 -7.19
C ASP A 28 2.25 17.17 -6.64
N SER A 29 1.30 16.35 -7.10
CA SER A 29 -0.13 16.57 -6.85
C SER A 29 -0.66 15.91 -5.58
N PHE A 30 -0.05 14.81 -5.12
CA PHE A 30 -0.60 13.97 -4.06
C PHE A 30 -2.00 13.41 -4.37
N ASP A 31 -2.36 13.38 -5.66
CA ASP A 31 -3.64 12.87 -6.12
C ASP A 31 -3.66 11.33 -6.11
N ASP A 32 -4.82 10.79 -5.78
CA ASP A 32 -5.09 9.35 -5.84
C ASP A 32 -5.01 8.87 -7.29
N LEU A 33 -4.31 7.75 -7.51
CA LEU A 33 -4.22 7.10 -8.81
C LEU A 33 -5.08 5.83 -8.84
N PRO A 34 -5.57 5.40 -10.02
CA PRO A 34 -6.36 4.18 -10.12
C PRO A 34 -5.63 2.97 -9.56
N ARG A 35 -6.37 2.13 -8.83
CA ARG A 35 -5.85 0.87 -8.32
C ARG A 35 -5.62 -0.10 -9.48
N ASP A 36 -4.48 -0.77 -9.46
CA ASP A 36 -4.08 -1.77 -10.46
C ASP A 36 -4.28 -3.21 -9.99
N GLY A 37 -4.87 -3.40 -8.80
CA GLY A 37 -5.13 -4.71 -8.22
C GLY A 37 -3.93 -5.37 -7.54
N ARG A 38 -2.77 -4.72 -7.48
CA ARG A 38 -1.58 -5.26 -6.81
C ARG A 38 -1.69 -5.19 -5.29
N CYS A 39 -0.99 -6.11 -4.63
CA CYS A 39 -0.81 -6.17 -3.19
C CYS A 39 0.68 -6.15 -2.82
N VAL A 40 0.99 -6.09 -1.52
CA VAL A 40 2.37 -5.95 -1.01
C VAL A 40 3.31 -7.01 -1.58
N ARG A 41 2.88 -8.28 -1.68
CA ARG A 41 3.71 -9.36 -2.25
C ARG A 41 4.08 -9.15 -3.72
N ASP A 42 3.25 -8.45 -4.50
CA ASP A 42 3.51 -8.18 -5.92
C ASP A 42 4.58 -7.08 -6.12
N MET A 43 4.95 -6.40 -5.03
CA MET A 43 5.98 -5.35 -5.00
C MET A 43 7.32 -5.86 -4.43
N TRP A 44 7.37 -7.11 -3.98
CA TRP A 44 8.61 -7.71 -3.49
C TRP A 44 9.42 -8.26 -4.64
N PHE A 45 10.60 -7.67 -4.84
CA PHE A 45 11.65 -8.06 -5.80
C PHE A 45 11.29 -7.79 -7.26
#